data_AF-A0A8B6BFB1-F1
#
_entry.id   AF-A0A8B6BFB1-F1
#
_cell.length_a   1.000
_cell.length_b   1.000
_cell.length_c   1.000
_cell.angle_alpha   90.00
_cell.angle_beta   90.00
_cell.angle_gamma   90.00
#
_symmetry.space_group_name_H-M   'P 1'
#
loop_
_entity.id
_entity.type
_entity.pdbx_description
1 polymer ?
#
loop_
_entity_poly.entity_id
_entity_poly.type
_entity_poly.pdbx_seq_one_letter_code
_entity_poly.pdbx_strand_id
1 'polypeptide(L)'
;MFKHQTNFRFHRLTAFVIKSFSQAVSFTYIDINVITKAVQWIIKQQETSGAFNEPGIVLHKEMQGGSVSSKRSLTAFVLIALLEARDINLVSKEVQKSVTESINKAVKFVANGAPASIANLYELAIAFYALSLAKHPIAGAILAELEKKAKVNGGEKYWTLPETEADKLQPWKTWRPPQTKVRAIDVEMTSYILLGYNLKDDTDNGIRIMKWLGRQRNPRGGFISTQDTVIAIQALSGLGEKIYVPNFQMSVNTVGDTWSQGKTFDVNNRNALVLQIEDIPNTVRSVSVNANGKGLCLMEVAVYFNVNNDLREPAFALTTTVLNDSTKGFRLRVCFSWLRGGQSTMGILEISLPSGMEADLDSVDTTNTGGQYKKVEKAFRQINLYFDAILSKQMCIEVDIRRVALVARHKPVWVKLREYYEPSNEVVKFYQSKALANATIIEVCGPNNCEEVKVPGKTSTGFDYKIKVRVIGDIKFDKTAIEIRVTEKALSIFIQTDKAVYKPGDLVQFRVFGTHQRLKVLRDPLTMYIQGPKNNRVKQFLNVSPVFGVFAGTFQLSTLTNLGRWTIKVEQKRGKNSKRFDVQRVGELELRQHYPVSH
;
A
#
# COMPACT_ATOMS: atom_id res chain seq x y z
N MET A 1 -7.64 -12.91 -13.57
CA MET A 1 -6.36 -12.61 -12.88
C MET A 1 -5.20 -13.49 -13.34
N PHE A 2 -5.42 -14.68 -13.90
CA PHE A 2 -4.38 -15.41 -14.65
C PHE A 2 -5.02 -16.09 -15.86
N LYS A 3 -4.91 -15.49 -17.05
CA LYS A 3 -5.43 -16.09 -18.29
C LYS A 3 -4.35 -16.44 -19.32
N HIS A 4 -3.08 -16.15 -19.05
CA HIS A 4 -1.97 -16.54 -19.92
C HIS A 4 -0.74 -16.96 -19.12
N GLN A 5 -0.72 -18.24 -18.73
CA GLN A 5 0.44 -19.14 -18.74
C GLN A 5 -0.01 -20.51 -18.22
N THR A 6 -0.39 -21.38 -19.15
CA THR A 6 -0.61 -22.80 -18.93
C THR A 6 0.74 -23.46 -18.61
N ASN A 7 1.01 -23.74 -17.32
CA ASN A 7 1.67 -24.96 -16.79
C ASN A 7 2.37 -24.83 -15.43
N PHE A 8 2.44 -23.64 -14.81
CA PHE A 8 2.99 -23.52 -13.44
C PHE A 8 1.87 -23.26 -12.43
N ARG A 9 1.51 -24.28 -11.64
CA ARG A 9 0.59 -24.15 -10.51
C ARG A 9 1.41 -24.09 -9.22
N PHE A 10 1.41 -22.94 -8.55
CA PHE A 10 2.25 -22.75 -7.36
C PHE A 10 1.59 -23.31 -6.09
N HIS A 11 2.28 -24.19 -5.36
CA HIS A 11 1.83 -24.77 -4.09
C HIS A 11 1.66 -23.70 -3.01
N ARG A 12 2.65 -22.81 -2.84
CA ARG A 12 2.55 -21.72 -1.86
C ARG A 12 1.35 -20.83 -2.11
N LEU A 13 1.15 -20.37 -3.36
CA LEU A 13 0.05 -19.46 -3.67
C LEU A 13 -1.30 -20.14 -3.44
N THR A 14 -1.41 -21.41 -3.84
CA THR A 14 -2.65 -22.17 -3.63
C THR A 14 -2.95 -22.35 -2.15
N ALA A 15 -1.95 -22.71 -1.33
CA ALA A 15 -2.11 -22.79 0.12
C ALA A 15 -2.51 -21.44 0.74
N PHE A 16 -1.89 -20.34 0.30
CA PHE A 16 -2.24 -19.00 0.76
C PHE A 16 -3.70 -18.63 0.43
N VAL A 17 -4.16 -18.97 -0.78
CA VAL A 17 -5.56 -18.76 -1.19
C VAL A 17 -6.52 -19.61 -0.37
N ILE A 18 -6.19 -20.89 -0.12
CA ILE A 18 -7.00 -21.78 0.73
C ILE A 18 -7.17 -21.16 2.12
N LYS A 19 -6.08 -20.75 2.77
CA LYS A 19 -6.10 -20.09 4.07
C LYS A 19 -6.90 -18.78 4.06
N SER A 20 -6.68 -17.93 3.06
CA SER A 20 -7.34 -16.63 2.99
C SER A 20 -8.85 -16.77 2.78
N PHE A 21 -9.26 -17.67 1.88
CA PHE A 21 -10.66 -17.93 1.63
C PHE A 21 -11.30 -18.65 2.80
N SER A 22 -10.57 -19.54 3.49
CA SER A 22 -11.11 -20.25 4.63
C SER A 22 -11.50 -19.31 5.78
N GLN A 23 -10.64 -18.34 6.07
CA GLN A 23 -10.90 -17.32 7.09
C GLN A 23 -12.03 -16.34 6.69
N ALA A 24 -12.25 -16.13 5.39
CA ALA A 24 -13.23 -15.16 4.89
C ALA A 24 -14.67 -15.70 4.77
N VAL A 25 -14.86 -17.02 4.75
CA VAL A 25 -16.19 -17.68 4.59
C VAL A 25 -17.20 -17.25 5.66
N SER A 26 -16.76 -16.93 6.88
CA SER A 26 -17.64 -16.45 7.97
C SER A 26 -18.13 -15.01 7.78
N PHE A 27 -17.51 -14.23 6.90
CA PHE A 27 -17.77 -12.80 6.73
C PHE A 27 -18.34 -12.44 5.36
N THR A 28 -18.13 -13.28 4.35
CA THR A 28 -18.63 -13.08 2.99
C THR A 28 -18.89 -14.42 2.29
N TYR A 29 -19.81 -14.42 1.33
CA TYR A 29 -20.05 -15.59 0.50
C TYR A 29 -18.82 -15.95 -0.34
N ILE A 30 -18.37 -17.19 -0.21
CA ILE A 30 -17.33 -17.82 -1.03
C ILE A 30 -17.83 -19.22 -1.42
N ASP A 31 -17.75 -19.57 -2.70
CA ASP A 31 -18.15 -20.91 -3.16
C ASP A 31 -17.21 -21.98 -2.58
N ILE A 32 -17.77 -22.79 -1.69
CA ILE A 32 -17.05 -23.88 -1.01
C ILE A 32 -16.46 -24.90 -1.98
N ASN A 33 -17.04 -25.06 -3.17
CA ASN A 33 -16.53 -25.98 -4.19
C ASN A 33 -15.18 -25.51 -4.72
N VAL A 34 -14.93 -24.20 -4.78
CA VAL A 34 -13.64 -23.63 -5.21
C VAL A 34 -12.56 -23.98 -4.20
N ILE A 35 -12.85 -23.81 -2.90
CA ILE A 35 -11.93 -24.17 -1.81
C ILE A 35 -11.67 -25.68 -1.83
N THR A 36 -12.73 -26.49 -1.94
CA THR A 36 -12.64 -27.96 -1.98
C THR A 36 -11.77 -28.44 -3.13
N LYS A 37 -11.93 -27.87 -4.34
CA LYS A 37 -11.10 -28.20 -5.51
C LYS A 37 -9.63 -27.81 -5.29
N ALA A 38 -9.36 -26.65 -4.69
CA ALA A 38 -8.01 -26.22 -4.40
C ALA A 38 -7.33 -27.13 -3.37
N VAL A 39 -8.04 -27.51 -2.31
CA VAL A 39 -7.58 -28.46 -1.28
C VAL A 39 -7.31 -29.84 -1.88
N GLN A 40 -8.24 -30.38 -2.65
CA GLN A 40 -8.04 -31.67 -3.36
C GLN A 40 -6.83 -31.62 -4.30
N TRP A 41 -6.62 -30.49 -4.98
CA TRP A 41 -5.48 -30.34 -5.88
C TRP A 41 -4.17 -30.33 -5.11
N ILE A 42 -4.05 -29.55 -4.02
CA ILE A 42 -2.79 -29.40 -3.29
C ILE A 42 -2.39 -30.70 -2.58
N ILE A 43 -3.32 -31.42 -1.93
CA ILE A 43 -3.00 -32.68 -1.23
C ILE A 43 -2.53 -33.78 -2.19
N LYS A 44 -2.94 -33.74 -3.47
CA LYS A 44 -2.45 -34.65 -4.52
C LYS A 44 -1.01 -34.38 -4.92
N GLN A 45 -0.46 -33.21 -4.59
CA GLN A 45 0.94 -32.85 -4.87
C GLN A 45 1.88 -33.25 -3.74
N GLN A 46 1.37 -33.84 -2.66
CA GLN A 46 2.18 -34.26 -1.53
C GLN A 46 2.99 -35.52 -1.88
N GLU A 47 4.29 -35.48 -1.60
CA GLU A 47 5.18 -36.63 -1.77
C GLU A 47 4.84 -37.75 -0.77
N THR A 48 5.31 -38.98 -1.03
CA THR A 48 5.18 -40.12 -0.11
C THR A 48 5.82 -39.86 1.25
N SER A 49 6.88 -39.03 1.28
CA SER A 49 7.56 -38.55 2.48
C SER A 49 6.67 -37.64 3.35
N GLY A 50 5.56 -37.13 2.82
CA GLY A 50 4.73 -36.10 3.44
C GLY A 50 5.13 -34.67 3.09
N ALA A 51 6.22 -34.49 2.33
CA ALA A 51 6.70 -33.19 1.90
C ALA A 51 5.86 -32.59 0.77
N PHE A 52 5.79 -31.26 0.74
CA PHE A 52 5.38 -30.49 -0.45
C PHE A 52 6.63 -29.85 -1.07
N ASN A 53 6.68 -29.82 -2.39
CA ASN A 53 7.80 -29.24 -3.14
C ASN A 53 7.28 -28.30 -4.23
N GLU A 54 7.82 -27.08 -4.34
CA GLU A 54 7.30 -26.07 -5.27
C GLU A 54 7.68 -26.42 -6.73
N PRO A 55 6.75 -26.45 -7.69
CA PRO A 55 7.09 -26.61 -9.09
C PRO A 55 7.59 -25.27 -9.68
N GLY A 56 8.82 -25.27 -10.22
CA GLY A 56 9.40 -24.11 -10.92
C GLY A 56 10.34 -23.24 -10.06
N ILE A 57 10.55 -21.98 -10.48
CA ILE A 57 11.45 -21.03 -9.82
C ILE A 57 10.71 -20.38 -8.64
N VAL A 58 11.21 -20.59 -7.42
CA VAL A 58 10.63 -20.02 -6.19
C VAL A 58 10.92 -18.52 -6.13
N LEU A 59 9.92 -17.65 -6.15
CA LEU A 59 10.12 -16.19 -6.27
C LEU A 59 10.67 -15.48 -5.01
N HIS A 60 10.92 -16.18 -3.90
CA HIS A 60 11.21 -15.61 -2.59
C HIS A 60 12.50 -16.21 -1.98
N LYS A 61 13.58 -15.42 -1.95
CA LYS A 61 14.97 -15.84 -1.67
C LYS A 61 15.16 -16.61 -0.38
N GLU A 62 14.48 -16.24 0.69
CA GLU A 62 14.70 -16.91 1.97
C GLU A 62 13.91 -18.21 2.10
N MET A 63 12.99 -18.46 1.16
CA MET A 63 12.47 -19.79 0.85
C MET A 63 13.13 -20.39 -0.41
N GLN A 64 14.18 -19.75 -0.94
CA GLN A 64 14.98 -20.14 -2.09
C GLN A 64 16.46 -20.09 -1.66
N GLY A 65 16.81 -20.94 -0.70
CA GLY A 65 18.06 -20.87 0.04
C GLY A 65 19.28 -21.06 -0.85
N GLY A 66 20.25 -20.16 -0.70
CA GLY A 66 21.65 -20.35 -1.10
C GLY A 66 22.39 -21.41 -0.26
N SER A 67 21.68 -22.11 0.63
CA SER A 67 22.07 -23.37 1.26
C SER A 67 20.79 -23.95 1.88
N VAL A 68 20.03 -24.73 1.11
CA VAL A 68 18.82 -25.46 1.56
C VAL A 68 17.76 -24.56 2.22
N SER A 69 16.88 -23.93 1.43
CA SER A 69 15.51 -23.74 1.90
C SER A 69 14.81 -25.09 1.81
N SER A 70 14.52 -25.66 2.97
CA SER A 70 14.09 -27.05 3.05
C SER A 70 12.67 -27.23 2.52
N LYS A 71 12.41 -28.38 1.90
CA LYS A 71 11.05 -28.90 1.68
C LYS A 71 10.18 -28.78 2.94
N ARG A 72 10.78 -28.74 4.14
CA ARG A 72 10.09 -28.59 5.43
C ARG A 72 9.46 -27.21 5.62
N SER A 73 10.09 -26.10 5.22
CA SER A 73 9.47 -24.76 5.36
C SER A 73 8.19 -24.64 4.50
N LEU A 74 8.24 -25.10 3.24
CA LEU A 74 7.06 -25.14 2.38
C LEU A 74 5.99 -26.09 2.93
N THR A 75 6.40 -27.26 3.41
CA THR A 75 5.48 -28.23 4.02
C THR A 75 4.81 -27.64 5.26
N ALA A 76 5.54 -26.91 6.11
CA ALA A 76 4.98 -26.22 7.27
C ALA A 76 3.98 -25.13 6.85
N PHE A 77 4.27 -24.36 5.79
CA PHE A 77 3.34 -23.35 5.25
C PHE A 77 2.04 -23.99 4.75
N VAL A 78 2.13 -25.07 3.97
CA VAL A 78 0.94 -25.80 3.49
C VAL A 78 0.18 -26.42 4.65
N LEU A 79 0.88 -26.99 5.64
CA LEU A 79 0.29 -27.55 6.85
C LEU A 79 -0.50 -26.49 7.63
N ILE A 80 0.04 -25.29 7.83
CA ILE A 80 -0.67 -24.17 8.45
C ILE A 80 -1.97 -23.87 7.70
N ALA A 81 -1.91 -23.75 6.37
CA ALA A 81 -3.10 -23.46 5.57
C ALA A 81 -4.17 -24.55 5.68
N LEU A 82 -3.77 -25.83 5.67
CA LEU A 82 -4.70 -26.95 5.83
C LEU A 82 -5.32 -27.01 7.23
N LEU A 83 -4.54 -26.71 8.27
CA LEU A 83 -5.02 -26.69 9.65
C LEU A 83 -5.97 -25.50 9.91
N GLU A 84 -5.65 -24.31 9.41
CA GLU A 84 -6.52 -23.13 9.54
C GLU A 84 -7.77 -23.22 8.65
N ALA A 85 -7.79 -24.10 7.65
CA ALA A 85 -8.97 -24.40 6.84
C ALA A 85 -9.76 -25.63 7.34
N ARG A 86 -9.32 -26.30 8.41
CA ARG A 86 -9.87 -27.58 8.87
C ARG A 86 -11.34 -27.50 9.30
N ASP A 87 -11.74 -26.39 9.91
CA ASP A 87 -13.07 -26.22 10.49
C ASP A 87 -14.15 -25.89 9.43
N ILE A 88 -13.77 -25.88 8.16
CA ILE A 88 -14.69 -25.71 7.06
C ILE A 88 -15.34 -27.04 6.72
N ASN A 89 -16.66 -27.06 6.66
CA ASN A 89 -17.45 -28.16 6.14
C ASN A 89 -17.20 -28.36 4.64
N LEU A 90 -16.09 -29.03 4.30
CA LEU A 90 -15.80 -29.47 2.94
C LEU A 90 -16.90 -30.42 2.45
N VAL A 91 -17.20 -30.37 1.16
CA VAL A 91 -18.41 -30.92 0.54
C VAL A 91 -18.58 -32.44 0.69
N SER A 92 -17.49 -33.21 0.90
CA SER A 92 -17.55 -34.67 1.03
C SER A 92 -16.71 -35.21 2.19
N LYS A 93 -17.19 -36.28 2.84
CA LYS A 93 -16.49 -36.95 3.96
C LYS A 93 -15.17 -37.59 3.51
N GLU A 94 -15.11 -38.08 2.28
CA GLU A 94 -13.92 -38.67 1.67
C GLU A 94 -12.81 -37.63 1.56
N VAL A 95 -13.15 -36.41 1.13
CA VAL A 95 -12.19 -35.30 1.06
C VAL A 95 -11.66 -34.96 2.46
N GLN A 96 -12.54 -34.87 3.46
CA GLN A 96 -12.14 -34.61 4.84
C GLN A 96 -11.16 -35.68 5.38
N LYS A 97 -11.41 -36.95 5.06
CA LYS A 97 -10.50 -38.05 5.40
C LYS A 97 -9.14 -37.90 4.71
N SER A 98 -9.12 -37.67 3.39
CA SER A 98 -7.86 -37.46 2.64
C SER A 98 -7.07 -36.25 3.13
N VAL A 99 -7.76 -35.17 3.51
CA VAL A 99 -7.12 -33.98 4.11
C VAL A 99 -6.48 -34.32 5.45
N THR A 100 -7.19 -35.06 6.32
CA THR A 100 -6.66 -35.48 7.62
C THR A 100 -5.42 -36.37 7.46
N GLU A 101 -5.44 -37.31 6.51
CA GLU A 101 -4.27 -38.14 6.19
C GLU A 101 -3.09 -37.31 5.68
N SER A 102 -3.36 -36.32 4.81
CA SER A 102 -2.34 -35.40 4.29
C SER A 102 -1.72 -34.54 5.39
N ILE A 103 -2.53 -34.00 6.30
CA ILE A 103 -2.10 -33.27 7.49
C ILE A 103 -1.18 -34.15 8.35
N ASN A 104 -1.58 -35.39 8.65
CA ASN A 104 -0.78 -36.29 9.47
C ASN A 104 0.59 -36.60 8.85
N LYS A 105 0.65 -36.79 7.53
CA LYS A 105 1.92 -36.97 6.80
C LYS A 105 2.80 -35.70 6.88
N ALA A 106 2.20 -34.53 6.70
CA ALA A 106 2.92 -33.25 6.77
C ALA A 106 3.45 -32.98 8.19
N VAL A 107 2.66 -33.25 9.24
CA VAL A 107 3.09 -33.13 10.64
C VAL A 107 4.30 -34.03 10.91
N LYS A 108 4.24 -35.30 10.51
CA LYS A 108 5.36 -36.24 10.66
C LYS A 108 6.62 -35.74 9.96
N PHE A 109 6.49 -35.25 8.73
CA PHE A 109 7.61 -34.71 7.97
C PHE A 109 8.23 -33.47 8.64
N VAL A 110 7.41 -32.50 9.07
CA VAL A 110 7.88 -31.26 9.69
C VAL A 110 8.49 -31.50 11.08
N ALA A 111 7.98 -32.46 11.84
CA ALA A 111 8.51 -32.83 13.15
C ALA A 111 9.81 -33.68 13.07
N ASN A 112 10.10 -34.31 11.92
CA ASN A 112 11.17 -35.29 11.82
C ASN A 112 12.56 -34.73 12.17
N GLY A 113 13.17 -35.22 13.24
CA GLY A 113 14.48 -34.78 13.75
C GLY A 113 14.50 -33.36 14.36
N ALA A 114 13.36 -32.67 14.48
CA ALA A 114 13.31 -31.36 15.11
C ALA A 114 13.50 -31.47 16.64
N PRO A 115 14.09 -30.47 17.31
CA PRO A 115 14.67 -29.26 16.72
C PRO A 115 16.09 -29.45 16.17
N ALA A 116 16.80 -30.51 16.57
CA ALA A 116 18.23 -30.70 16.29
C ALA A 116 18.61 -30.71 14.79
N SER A 117 17.71 -31.17 13.92
CA SER A 117 17.95 -31.22 12.47
C SER A 117 17.67 -29.90 11.74
N ILE A 118 17.17 -28.86 12.43
CA ILE A 118 16.77 -27.59 11.83
C ILE A 118 17.81 -26.51 12.15
N ALA A 119 18.73 -26.26 11.21
CA ALA A 119 19.76 -25.24 11.37
C ALA A 119 19.24 -23.80 11.11
N ASN A 120 18.31 -23.65 10.16
CA ASN A 120 17.79 -22.35 9.75
C ASN A 120 16.74 -21.83 10.74
N LEU A 121 16.94 -20.64 11.28
CA LEU A 121 16.07 -20.03 12.29
C LEU A 121 14.66 -19.72 11.76
N TYR A 122 14.53 -19.32 10.49
CA TYR A 122 13.24 -19.08 9.86
C TYR A 122 12.43 -20.38 9.72
N GLU A 123 13.09 -21.46 9.28
CA GLU A 123 12.49 -22.79 9.21
C GLU A 123 12.00 -23.27 10.58
N LEU A 124 12.80 -23.01 11.62
CA LEU A 124 12.45 -23.35 13.00
C LEU A 124 11.22 -22.57 13.48
N ALA A 125 11.11 -21.28 13.13
CA ALA A 125 9.98 -20.41 13.48
C ALA A 125 8.67 -20.83 12.81
N ILE A 126 8.68 -21.11 11.50
CA ILE A 126 7.47 -21.56 10.81
C ILE A 126 7.05 -22.97 11.24
N ALA A 127 8.02 -23.86 11.49
CA ALA A 127 7.76 -25.19 12.04
C ALA A 127 7.18 -25.12 13.45
N PHE A 128 7.68 -24.20 14.29
CA PHE A 128 7.13 -23.95 15.62
C PHE A 128 5.64 -23.63 15.57
N TYR A 129 5.24 -22.66 14.74
CA TYR A 129 3.83 -22.30 14.62
C TYR A 129 3.00 -23.44 14.05
N ALA A 130 3.43 -24.07 12.95
CA ALA A 130 2.71 -25.16 12.31
C ALA A 130 2.47 -26.34 13.27
N LEU A 131 3.49 -26.73 14.04
CA LEU A 131 3.40 -27.84 14.99
C LEU A 131 2.67 -27.46 16.28
N SER A 132 2.71 -26.18 16.69
CA SER A 132 1.87 -25.67 17.78
C SER A 132 0.39 -25.73 17.40
N LEU A 133 0.06 -25.33 16.17
CA LEU A 133 -1.30 -25.40 15.62
C LEU A 133 -1.78 -26.86 15.51
N ALA A 134 -0.88 -27.78 15.14
CA ALA A 134 -1.14 -29.23 15.14
C ALA A 134 -1.18 -29.86 16.55
N LYS A 135 -0.91 -29.09 17.61
CA LYS A 135 -0.79 -29.55 19.01
C LYS A 135 0.24 -30.68 19.20
N HIS A 136 1.32 -30.66 18.43
CA HIS A 136 2.38 -31.66 18.52
C HIS A 136 3.36 -31.33 19.68
N PRO A 137 3.72 -32.29 20.55
CA PRO A 137 4.52 -32.02 21.76
C PRO A 137 5.91 -31.44 21.48
N ILE A 138 6.51 -31.75 20.32
CA ILE A 138 7.83 -31.22 19.92
C ILE A 138 7.86 -29.68 19.82
N ALA A 139 6.71 -29.02 19.68
CA ALA A 139 6.63 -27.57 19.65
C ALA A 139 7.18 -26.90 20.92
N GLY A 140 7.17 -27.59 22.07
CA GLY A 140 7.82 -27.13 23.29
C GLY A 140 9.35 -27.09 23.16
N ALA A 141 9.95 -28.18 22.65
CA ALA A 141 11.40 -28.27 22.43
C ALA A 141 11.87 -27.27 21.36
N ILE A 142 11.09 -27.08 20.29
CA ILE A 142 11.37 -26.07 19.27
C ILE A 142 11.36 -24.66 19.87
N LEU A 143 10.37 -24.33 20.72
CA LEU A 143 10.34 -23.03 21.38
C LEU A 143 11.55 -22.81 22.27
N ALA A 144 12.00 -23.84 23.01
CA ALA A 144 13.20 -23.73 23.84
C ALA A 144 14.46 -23.40 23.01
N GLU A 145 14.59 -23.93 21.80
CA GLU A 145 15.68 -23.56 20.88
C GLU A 145 15.52 -22.15 20.29
N LEU A 146 14.29 -21.72 20.00
CA LEU A 146 14.02 -20.35 19.56
C LEU A 146 14.38 -19.33 20.65
N GLU A 147 14.05 -19.62 21.91
CA GLU A 147 14.34 -18.74 23.04
C GLU A 147 15.84 -18.52 23.26
N LYS A 148 16.69 -19.53 23.00
CA LYS A 148 18.15 -19.37 23.04
C LYS A 148 18.68 -18.37 22.00
N LYS A 149 17.91 -18.13 20.93
CA LYS A 149 18.27 -17.22 19.82
C LYS A 149 17.48 -15.90 19.88
N ALA A 150 16.67 -15.69 20.90
CA ALA A 150 15.88 -14.48 21.07
C ALA A 150 16.78 -13.28 21.41
N LYS A 151 16.50 -12.14 20.79
CA LYS A 151 17.08 -10.85 21.17
C LYS A 151 16.11 -10.13 22.11
N VAL A 152 16.59 -9.76 23.29
CA VAL A 152 15.82 -9.02 24.28
C VAL A 152 16.52 -7.69 24.57
N ASN A 153 15.85 -6.58 24.25
CA ASN A 153 16.40 -5.24 24.49
C ASN A 153 15.28 -4.26 24.86
N GLY A 154 15.42 -3.48 25.93
CA GLY A 154 14.44 -2.44 26.28
C GLY A 154 13.01 -2.94 26.50
N GLY A 155 12.83 -4.20 26.91
CA GLY A 155 11.50 -4.82 27.05
C GLY A 155 10.86 -5.30 25.73
N GLU A 156 11.60 -5.23 24.63
CA GLU A 156 11.25 -5.85 23.35
C GLU A 156 11.85 -7.26 23.25
N LYS A 157 11.17 -8.16 22.53
CA LYS A 157 11.65 -9.51 22.21
C LYS A 157 11.47 -9.77 20.72
N TYR A 158 12.51 -10.20 20.02
CA TYR A 158 12.47 -10.42 18.57
C TYR A 158 13.58 -11.36 18.09
N TRP A 159 13.47 -11.80 16.83
CA TRP A 159 14.45 -12.66 16.19
C TRP A 159 14.94 -12.03 14.89
N THR A 160 16.22 -12.23 14.59
CA THR A 160 16.82 -11.78 13.33
C THR A 160 17.73 -12.85 12.78
N LEU A 161 17.74 -13.06 11.47
CA LEU A 161 18.78 -13.87 10.85
C LEU A 161 20.15 -13.16 10.91
N PRO A 162 21.28 -13.87 11.00
CA PRO A 162 22.57 -13.24 10.79
C PRO A 162 22.63 -12.64 9.36
N GLU A 163 23.20 -11.45 9.22
CA GLU A 163 23.52 -10.89 7.91
C GLU A 163 24.76 -11.61 7.37
N THR A 164 24.67 -12.21 6.18
CA THR A 164 25.88 -12.65 5.48
C THR A 164 26.60 -11.43 4.90
N GLU A 165 27.90 -11.52 4.63
CA GLU A 165 28.64 -10.41 3.96
C GLU A 165 27.99 -10.01 2.62
N ALA A 166 27.32 -10.94 1.94
CA ALA A 166 26.57 -10.67 0.71
C ALA A 166 25.23 -9.94 0.96
N ASP A 167 24.67 -10.04 2.17
CA ASP A 167 23.42 -9.41 2.55
C ASP A 167 23.60 -8.02 3.17
N LYS A 168 24.79 -7.74 3.73
CA LYS A 168 25.11 -6.46 4.39
C LYS A 168 24.80 -5.31 3.46
N LEU A 169 23.80 -4.53 3.85
CA LEU A 169 23.55 -3.23 3.25
C LEU A 169 24.73 -2.34 3.61
N GLN A 170 25.43 -1.85 2.58
CA GLN A 170 26.53 -0.90 2.75
C GLN A 170 26.08 0.26 3.65
N PRO A 171 26.96 0.74 4.55
CA PRO A 171 26.61 1.77 5.53
C PRO A 171 26.14 3.06 4.85
N TRP A 172 25.25 3.78 5.55
CA TRP A 172 24.77 5.08 5.11
C TRP A 172 25.95 6.04 4.92
N LYS A 173 26.07 6.67 3.75
CA LYS A 173 27.25 7.47 3.41
C LYS A 173 27.41 8.72 4.28
N THR A 174 26.31 9.41 4.57
CA THR A 174 26.32 10.71 5.27
C THR A 174 25.15 10.91 6.22
N TRP A 175 23.97 10.41 5.87
CA TRP A 175 22.76 10.54 6.68
C TRP A 175 21.98 9.23 6.67
N ARG A 176 21.46 8.84 7.84
CA ARG A 176 20.57 7.69 8.00
C ARG A 176 19.16 8.18 8.32
N PRO A 177 18.11 7.53 7.80
CA PRO A 177 16.75 7.83 8.19
C PRO A 177 16.54 7.60 9.69
N PRO A 178 15.63 8.36 10.32
CA PRO A 178 15.33 8.24 11.75
C PRO A 178 14.94 6.82 12.18
N GLN A 179 14.34 6.06 11.26
CA GLN A 179 14.07 4.64 11.40
C GLN A 179 14.70 3.89 10.23
N THR A 180 15.63 2.99 10.54
CA THR A 180 16.17 2.05 9.56
C THR A 180 15.22 0.88 9.42
N LYS A 181 14.77 0.60 8.19
CA LYS A 181 13.96 -0.59 7.91
C LYS A 181 14.77 -1.84 8.27
N VAL A 182 14.19 -2.71 9.09
CA VAL A 182 14.64 -4.11 9.24
C VAL A 182 14.32 -4.89 7.97
N ARG A 183 14.76 -6.15 7.87
CA ARG A 183 14.39 -7.02 6.76
C ARG A 183 12.97 -7.54 6.94
N ALA A 184 12.26 -7.78 5.84
CA ALA A 184 10.90 -8.30 5.87
C ALA A 184 10.84 -9.68 6.56
N ILE A 185 11.86 -10.51 6.38
CA ILE A 185 11.94 -11.83 7.02
C ILE A 185 11.98 -11.77 8.54
N ASP A 186 12.66 -10.79 9.11
CA ASP A 186 12.80 -10.69 10.55
C ASP A 186 11.42 -10.39 11.18
N VAL A 187 10.59 -9.62 10.47
CA VAL A 187 9.19 -9.38 10.81
C VAL A 187 8.35 -10.63 10.63
N GLU A 188 8.42 -11.32 9.49
CA GLU A 188 7.64 -12.54 9.22
C GLU A 188 7.96 -13.64 10.24
N MET A 189 9.24 -13.92 10.46
CA MET A 189 9.73 -14.91 11.42
C MET A 189 9.26 -14.62 12.85
N THR A 190 9.49 -13.38 13.32
CA THR A 190 9.06 -12.96 14.65
C THR A 190 7.54 -13.04 14.80
N SER A 191 6.79 -12.80 13.72
CA SER A 191 5.33 -12.91 13.70
C SER A 191 4.82 -14.36 13.77
N TYR A 192 5.49 -15.32 13.10
CA TYR A 192 5.18 -16.74 13.31
C TYR A 192 5.39 -17.18 14.76
N ILE A 193 6.45 -16.69 15.40
CA ILE A 193 6.73 -17.00 16.80
C ILE A 193 5.64 -16.40 17.71
N LEU A 194 5.20 -15.16 17.45
CA LEU A 194 4.08 -14.55 18.16
C LEU A 194 2.78 -15.37 18.00
N LEU A 195 2.48 -15.87 16.80
CA LEU A 195 1.32 -16.75 16.60
C LEU A 195 1.40 -18.01 17.47
N GLY A 196 2.59 -18.62 17.58
CA GLY A 196 2.80 -19.77 18.47
C GLY A 196 2.66 -19.42 19.96
N TYR A 197 3.09 -18.22 20.38
CA TYR A 197 2.85 -17.72 21.74
C TYR A 197 1.37 -17.46 22.03
N ASN A 198 0.64 -16.91 21.06
CA ASN A 198 -0.81 -16.72 21.16
C ASN A 198 -1.52 -18.07 21.40
N LEU A 199 -1.12 -19.14 20.70
CA LEU A 199 -1.69 -20.49 20.91
C LEU A 199 -1.39 -21.07 22.30
N LYS A 200 -0.37 -20.55 23.00
CA LYS A 200 0.02 -20.97 24.37
C LYS A 200 -0.49 -20.03 25.47
N ASP A 201 -1.26 -19.00 25.11
CA ASP A 201 -1.78 -17.98 26.03
C ASP A 201 -0.71 -17.20 26.82
N ASP A 202 0.53 -17.17 26.33
CA ASP A 202 1.64 -16.43 26.95
C ASP A 202 1.64 -14.97 26.46
N THR A 203 0.80 -14.18 27.12
CA THR A 203 0.59 -12.76 26.79
C THR A 203 1.78 -11.88 27.17
N ASP A 204 2.56 -12.25 28.19
CA ASP A 204 3.73 -11.49 28.63
C ASP A 204 4.83 -11.46 27.56
N ASN A 205 5.18 -12.63 27.01
CA ASN A 205 6.09 -12.69 25.87
C ASN A 205 5.45 -12.10 24.61
N GLY A 206 4.14 -12.31 24.42
CA GLY A 206 3.38 -11.70 23.34
C GLY A 206 3.51 -10.18 23.30
N ILE A 207 3.35 -9.49 24.45
CA ILE A 207 3.47 -8.03 24.56
C ILE A 207 4.88 -7.55 24.23
N ARG A 208 5.93 -8.29 24.65
CA ARG A 208 7.33 -7.94 24.33
C ARG A 208 7.59 -8.02 22.83
N ILE A 209 7.00 -8.99 22.14
CA ILE A 209 7.10 -9.13 20.68
C ILE A 209 6.28 -8.06 19.98
N MET A 210 5.07 -7.78 20.46
CA MET A 210 4.20 -6.73 19.94
C MET A 210 4.87 -5.35 19.99
N LYS A 211 5.60 -5.02 21.05
CA LYS A 211 6.36 -3.76 21.14
C LYS A 211 7.37 -3.62 20.00
N TRP A 212 8.10 -4.69 19.70
CA TRP A 212 9.05 -4.68 18.60
C TRP A 212 8.36 -4.58 17.23
N LEU A 213 7.34 -5.41 16.98
CA LEU A 213 6.56 -5.38 15.72
C LEU A 213 5.88 -4.03 15.50
N GLY A 214 5.33 -3.42 16.54
CA GLY A 214 4.70 -2.10 16.48
C GLY A 214 5.65 -1.01 15.96
N ARG A 215 6.96 -1.13 16.24
CA ARG A 215 7.99 -0.22 15.70
C ARG A 215 8.36 -0.48 14.24
N GLN A 216 8.11 -1.69 13.72
CA GLN A 216 8.40 -2.04 12.32
C GLN A 216 7.25 -1.70 11.38
N ARG A 217 6.10 -1.28 11.92
CA ARG A 217 4.90 -0.94 11.16
C ARG A 217 5.10 0.38 10.41
N ASN A 218 4.62 0.43 9.18
CA ASN A 218 4.65 1.62 8.36
C ASN A 218 3.43 2.52 8.68
N PRO A 219 3.48 3.83 8.36
CA PRO A 219 2.40 4.78 8.66
C PRO A 219 1.04 4.50 8.01
N ARG A 220 0.95 3.50 7.13
CA ARG A 220 -0.30 3.07 6.48
C ARG A 220 -0.85 1.78 7.09
N GLY A 221 -0.25 1.31 8.17
CA GLY A 221 -0.70 0.15 8.94
C GLY A 221 -0.19 -1.21 8.44
N GLY A 222 0.62 -1.24 7.37
CA GLY A 222 1.30 -2.45 6.90
C GLY A 222 2.74 -2.55 7.39
N PHE A 223 3.49 -3.53 6.91
CA PHE A 223 4.91 -3.72 7.22
C PHE A 223 5.78 -3.45 5.98
N ILE A 224 6.86 -4.19 5.79
CA ILE A 224 7.87 -3.91 4.76
C ILE A 224 7.45 -4.53 3.42
N SER A 225 6.92 -5.75 3.44
CA SER A 225 6.51 -6.54 2.28
C SER A 225 5.03 -6.96 2.40
N THR A 226 4.62 -7.99 1.66
CA THR A 226 3.26 -8.55 1.70
C THR A 226 3.11 -9.66 2.74
N GLN A 227 4.06 -10.60 2.79
CA GLN A 227 3.95 -11.80 3.64
C GLN A 227 4.11 -11.44 5.12
N ASP A 228 5.14 -10.67 5.45
CA ASP A 228 5.34 -10.08 6.77
C ASP A 228 4.11 -9.29 7.22
N THR A 229 3.51 -8.49 6.34
CA THR A 229 2.29 -7.73 6.66
C THR A 229 1.12 -8.65 7.04
N VAL A 230 0.86 -9.69 6.25
CA VAL A 230 -0.27 -10.60 6.52
C VAL A 230 -0.05 -11.36 7.83
N ILE A 231 1.13 -11.95 8.03
CA ILE A 231 1.43 -12.74 9.22
C ILE A 231 1.52 -11.86 10.47
N ALA A 232 2.15 -10.67 10.39
CA ALA A 232 2.25 -9.76 11.51
C ALA A 232 0.89 -9.21 11.93
N ILE A 233 0.03 -8.82 11.00
CA ILE A 233 -1.32 -8.34 11.33
C ILE A 233 -2.15 -9.49 11.94
N GLN A 234 -2.05 -10.72 11.42
CA GLN A 234 -2.71 -11.89 12.01
C GLN A 234 -2.21 -12.12 13.45
N ALA A 235 -0.90 -12.09 13.68
CA ALA A 235 -0.28 -12.32 14.98
C ALA A 235 -0.67 -11.24 16.00
N LEU A 236 -0.61 -9.98 15.60
CA LEU A 236 -0.99 -8.84 16.43
C LEU A 236 -2.49 -8.82 16.75
N SER A 237 -3.33 -9.21 15.79
CA SER A 237 -4.79 -9.29 16.01
C SER A 237 -5.12 -10.40 17.00
N GLY A 238 -4.50 -11.58 16.85
CA GLY A 238 -4.68 -12.70 17.77
C GLY A 238 -4.17 -12.42 19.19
N LEU A 239 -3.10 -11.63 19.33
CA LEU A 239 -2.67 -11.15 20.64
C LEU A 239 -3.65 -10.09 21.18
N GLY A 240 -4.09 -9.16 20.32
CA GLY A 240 -5.02 -8.09 20.64
C GLY A 240 -6.33 -8.61 21.25
N GLU A 241 -6.85 -9.73 20.74
CA GLU A 241 -8.01 -10.41 21.31
C GLU A 241 -7.76 -10.87 22.76
N LYS A 242 -6.57 -11.38 23.06
CA LYS A 242 -6.21 -11.92 24.39
C LYS A 242 -5.92 -10.85 25.43
N ILE A 243 -5.35 -9.71 25.00
CA ILE A 243 -5.00 -8.61 25.90
C ILE A 243 -6.06 -7.50 25.93
N TYR A 244 -7.20 -7.70 25.25
CA TYR A 244 -8.28 -6.75 25.21
C TYR A 244 -8.87 -6.50 26.59
N VAL A 245 -9.01 -5.23 26.96
CA VAL A 245 -9.63 -4.80 28.21
C VAL A 245 -10.92 -4.07 27.88
N PRO A 246 -12.10 -4.56 28.31
CA PRO A 246 -13.35 -3.83 28.10
C PRO A 246 -13.38 -2.53 28.92
N ASN A 247 -14.13 -1.54 28.42
CA ASN A 247 -14.30 -0.24 29.09
C ASN A 247 -12.98 0.50 29.31
N PHE A 248 -12.08 0.41 28.33
CA PHE A 248 -10.84 1.17 28.37
C PHE A 248 -11.12 2.66 28.17
N GLN A 249 -10.31 3.46 28.86
CA GLN A 249 -10.30 4.91 28.74
C GLN A 249 -8.87 5.36 28.98
N MET A 250 -8.28 5.94 27.95
CA MET A 250 -6.92 6.44 27.95
C MET A 250 -6.90 7.89 27.48
N SER A 251 -6.04 8.69 28.10
CA SER A 251 -5.70 10.03 27.63
C SER A 251 -4.20 10.07 27.41
N VAL A 252 -3.79 10.35 26.17
CA VAL A 252 -2.39 10.39 25.74
C VAL A 252 -2.03 11.82 25.40
N ASN A 253 -1.20 12.45 26.23
CA ASN A 253 -0.71 13.81 26.03
C ASN A 253 0.67 13.79 25.37
N THR A 254 0.84 14.57 24.31
CA THR A 254 2.09 14.71 23.57
C THR A 254 2.54 16.16 23.58
N VAL A 255 3.79 16.42 23.96
CA VAL A 255 4.36 17.77 23.99
C VAL A 255 5.74 17.74 23.33
N GLY A 256 6.09 18.80 22.59
CA GLY A 256 7.42 18.93 21.99
C GLY A 256 8.25 20.02 22.63
N ASP A 257 9.57 19.96 22.43
CA ASP A 257 10.53 20.99 22.89
C ASP A 257 10.14 22.43 22.50
N THR A 258 9.69 22.63 21.26
CA THR A 258 9.20 23.90 20.70
C THR A 258 7.69 23.88 20.47
N TRP A 259 7.01 22.85 20.98
CA TRP A 259 5.57 22.62 20.81
C TRP A 259 4.92 22.36 22.18
N SER A 260 4.90 23.42 22.99
CA SER A 260 4.39 23.38 24.37
C SER A 260 2.88 23.18 24.45
N GLN A 261 2.11 23.70 23.48
CA GLN A 261 0.67 23.44 23.45
C GLN A 261 0.33 21.96 23.23
N GLY A 262 1.24 21.20 22.61
CA GLY A 262 1.10 19.77 22.44
C GLY A 262 -0.20 19.31 21.78
N LYS A 263 -0.56 18.05 22.02
CA LYS A 263 -1.85 17.46 21.69
C LYS A 263 -2.24 16.38 22.69
N THR A 264 -3.50 16.39 23.10
CA THR A 264 -4.11 15.30 23.86
C THR A 264 -4.99 14.45 22.95
N PHE A 265 -4.81 13.13 23.03
CA PHE A 265 -5.61 12.12 22.35
C PHE A 265 -6.39 11.32 23.39
N ASP A 266 -7.71 11.45 23.37
CA ASP A 266 -8.59 10.66 24.24
C ASP A 266 -9.10 9.44 23.46
N VAL A 267 -8.85 8.25 24.01
CA VAL A 267 -9.14 6.96 23.36
C VAL A 267 -10.01 6.12 24.29
N ASN A 268 -11.18 5.73 23.81
CA ASN A 268 -12.18 4.94 24.54
C ASN A 268 -12.97 4.03 23.59
N ASN A 269 -13.87 3.20 24.13
CA ASN A 269 -14.66 2.26 23.34
C ASN A 269 -15.44 2.89 22.17
N ARG A 270 -15.81 4.17 22.24
CA ARG A 270 -16.62 4.84 21.19
C ARG A 270 -15.78 5.32 20.01
N ASN A 271 -14.49 5.58 20.22
CA ASN A 271 -13.60 6.13 19.19
C ASN A 271 -12.35 5.26 18.93
N ALA A 272 -12.31 4.06 19.49
CA ALA A 272 -11.22 3.08 19.36
C ALA A 272 -10.72 2.83 17.94
N LEU A 273 -11.66 2.79 16.98
CA LEU A 273 -11.39 2.53 15.57
C LEU A 273 -11.23 3.82 14.75
N VAL A 274 -11.36 4.98 15.38
CA VAL A 274 -11.22 6.28 14.74
C VAL A 274 -9.74 6.67 14.79
N LEU A 275 -9.11 6.73 13.62
CA LEU A 275 -7.75 7.19 13.48
C LEU A 275 -7.65 8.68 13.89
N GLN A 276 -6.78 8.96 14.86
CA GLN A 276 -6.47 10.32 15.31
C GLN A 276 -5.03 10.66 14.90
N ILE A 277 -4.82 11.79 14.23
CA ILE A 277 -3.52 12.24 13.71
C ILE A 277 -3.31 13.69 14.10
N GLU A 278 -2.08 14.04 14.47
CA GLU A 278 -1.65 15.41 14.66
C GLU A 278 -0.35 15.66 13.89
N ASP A 279 -0.28 16.78 13.18
CA ASP A 279 0.94 17.18 12.47
C ASP A 279 1.91 17.83 13.46
N ILE A 280 3.10 17.22 13.60
CA ILE A 280 4.17 17.77 14.44
C ILE A 280 4.86 18.91 13.68
N PRO A 281 5.00 20.12 14.25
CA PRO A 281 5.71 21.22 13.62
C PRO A 281 7.15 20.86 13.26
N ASN A 282 7.65 21.36 12.12
CA ASN A 282 9.00 21.06 11.64
C ASN A 282 10.14 21.63 12.50
N THR A 283 9.83 22.52 13.45
CA THR A 283 10.75 23.06 14.45
C THR A 283 11.01 22.07 15.59
N VAL A 284 10.10 21.12 15.81
CA VAL A 284 10.21 20.15 16.92
C VAL A 284 11.33 19.15 16.65
N ARG A 285 12.12 18.84 17.67
CA ARG A 285 13.21 17.84 17.60
C ARG A 285 12.97 16.66 18.54
N SER A 286 12.19 16.86 19.58
CA SER A 286 11.81 15.84 20.54
C SER A 286 10.33 15.94 20.91
N VAL A 287 9.69 14.78 21.09
CA VAL A 287 8.29 14.69 21.56
C VAL A 287 8.27 13.79 22.79
N SER A 288 7.76 14.32 23.89
CA SER A 288 7.46 13.56 25.10
C SER A 288 6.02 13.08 25.04
N VAL A 289 5.79 11.83 25.43
CA VAL A 289 4.47 11.18 25.44
C VAL A 289 4.18 10.75 26.86
N ASN A 290 3.07 11.23 27.41
CA ASN A 290 2.57 10.82 28.72
C ASN A 290 1.16 10.24 28.56
N ALA A 291 0.93 9.03 29.05
CA ALA A 291 -0.35 8.36 28.96
C ALA A 291 -0.90 8.08 30.36
N ASN A 292 -2.19 8.37 30.55
CA ASN A 292 -2.92 8.08 31.78
C ASN A 292 -4.22 7.32 31.46
N GLY A 293 -4.63 6.44 32.38
CA GLY A 293 -5.85 5.66 32.28
C GLY A 293 -5.62 4.15 32.14
N LYS A 294 -6.65 3.43 31.69
CA LYS A 294 -6.67 1.96 31.58
C LYS A 294 -6.88 1.55 30.13
N GLY A 295 -5.97 0.73 29.60
CA GLY A 295 -6.06 0.16 28.26
C GLY A 295 -4.69 0.00 27.61
N LEU A 296 -4.71 -0.40 26.34
CA LEU A 296 -3.53 -0.41 25.47
C LEU A 296 -3.80 0.48 24.25
N CYS A 297 -2.91 1.42 23.98
CA CYS A 297 -2.97 2.28 22.80
C CYS A 297 -1.67 2.13 22.01
N LEU A 298 -1.79 2.03 20.69
CA LEU A 298 -0.67 2.08 19.78
C LEU A 298 -0.51 3.52 19.28
N MET A 299 0.64 4.13 19.56
CA MET A 299 1.01 5.44 19.05
C MET A 299 2.18 5.30 18.09
N GLU A 300 2.06 5.92 16.92
CA GLU A 300 3.07 5.88 15.86
C GLU A 300 3.48 7.32 15.49
N VAL A 301 4.77 7.54 15.24
CA VAL A 301 5.30 8.80 14.72
C VAL A 301 5.82 8.56 13.32
N ALA A 302 5.20 9.22 12.33
CA ALA A 302 5.56 9.09 10.93
C ALA A 302 6.40 10.30 10.48
N VAL A 303 7.58 10.04 9.92
CA VAL A 303 8.45 11.09 9.35
C VAL A 303 8.51 10.96 7.84
N TYR A 304 8.12 12.02 7.15
CA TYR A 304 8.22 12.13 5.69
C TYR A 304 9.32 13.11 5.32
N PHE A 305 10.25 12.69 4.48
CA PHE A 305 11.39 13.48 4.06
C PHE A 305 11.66 13.30 2.56
N ASN A 306 12.36 14.27 1.97
CA ASN A 306 12.84 14.20 0.59
C ASN A 306 14.36 14.16 0.60
N VAL A 307 14.93 13.30 -0.25
CA VAL A 307 16.38 13.18 -0.44
C VAL A 307 16.73 13.53 -1.88
N ASN A 308 17.90 14.13 -2.06
CA ASN A 308 18.37 14.50 -3.40
C ASN A 308 19.00 13.31 -4.14
N ASN A 309 19.55 12.34 -3.40
CA ASN A 309 20.19 11.13 -3.92
C ASN A 309 19.84 9.92 -3.05
N ASP A 310 20.05 8.72 -3.61
CA ASP A 310 19.96 7.47 -2.85
C ASP A 310 20.94 7.49 -1.67
N LEU A 311 20.44 7.07 -0.52
CA LEU A 311 21.15 7.13 0.76
C LEU A 311 22.01 5.89 1.04
N ARG A 312 21.86 4.85 0.22
CA ARG A 312 22.56 3.55 0.31
C ARG A 312 23.25 3.23 -1.00
N GLU A 313 24.22 2.33 -0.96
CA GLU A 313 24.72 1.74 -2.19
C GLU A 313 23.66 0.84 -2.82
N PRO A 314 23.46 0.94 -4.15
CA PRO A 314 22.35 0.26 -4.80
C PRO A 314 22.61 -1.24 -4.91
N ALA A 315 21.58 -2.05 -4.69
CA ALA A 315 21.64 -3.49 -4.93
C ALA A 315 21.62 -3.85 -6.44
N PHE A 316 21.35 -2.85 -7.28
CA PHE A 316 21.20 -3.00 -8.73
C PHE A 316 21.98 -1.92 -9.48
N ALA A 317 22.51 -2.25 -10.65
CA ALA A 317 22.85 -1.24 -11.64
C ALA A 317 21.56 -0.78 -12.32
N LEU A 318 21.44 0.53 -12.57
CA LEU A 318 20.30 1.11 -13.29
C LEU A 318 20.76 2.29 -14.13
N THR A 319 20.47 2.24 -15.43
CA THR A 319 20.73 3.32 -16.38
C THR A 319 19.48 3.59 -17.22
N THR A 320 19.30 4.86 -17.58
CA THR A 320 18.15 5.33 -18.37
C THR A 320 18.64 6.17 -19.54
N THR A 321 18.18 5.87 -20.75
CA THR A 321 18.52 6.61 -21.97
C THR A 321 17.25 7.03 -22.68
N VAL A 322 17.13 8.32 -22.98
CA VAL A 322 16.04 8.87 -23.79
C VAL A 322 16.48 8.85 -25.26
N LEU A 323 15.74 8.13 -26.09
CA LEU A 323 15.93 7.97 -27.53
C LEU A 323 14.81 8.69 -28.28
N ASN A 324 15.08 9.16 -29.50
CA ASN A 324 14.10 9.86 -30.34
C ASN A 324 13.38 11.00 -29.59
N ASP A 325 14.14 11.82 -28.86
CA ASP A 325 13.61 12.82 -27.94
C ASP A 325 12.90 13.97 -28.66
N SER A 326 11.58 14.09 -28.48
CA SER A 326 10.78 15.16 -29.06
C SER A 326 9.71 15.66 -28.09
N THR A 327 9.13 16.83 -28.41
CA THR A 327 8.00 17.39 -27.64
C THR A 327 6.69 16.61 -27.81
N LYS A 328 6.61 15.70 -28.80
CA LYS A 328 5.44 14.84 -29.04
C LYS A 328 5.56 13.48 -28.37
N GLY A 329 6.78 13.05 -28.04
CA GLY A 329 7.07 11.73 -27.51
C GLY A 329 8.54 11.38 -27.62
N PHE A 330 8.93 10.32 -26.95
CA PHE A 330 10.29 9.78 -26.95
C PHE A 330 10.24 8.29 -26.60
N ARG A 331 11.29 7.55 -26.97
CA ARG A 331 11.48 6.16 -26.54
C ARG A 331 12.41 6.13 -25.34
N LEU A 332 12.01 5.44 -24.27
CA LEU A 332 12.83 5.28 -23.07
C LEU A 332 13.46 3.89 -23.05
N ARG A 333 14.79 3.82 -23.07
CA ARG A 333 15.56 2.60 -22.79
C ARG A 333 15.98 2.58 -21.33
N VAL A 334 15.65 1.51 -20.62
CA VAL A 334 16.07 1.30 -19.23
C VAL A 334 16.85 0.00 -19.16
N CYS A 335 18.10 0.07 -18.69
CA CYS A 335 18.95 -1.10 -18.52
C CYS A 335 19.32 -1.28 -17.05
N PHE A 336 19.33 -2.52 -16.59
CA PHE A 336 19.51 -2.85 -15.18
C PHE A 336 20.12 -4.25 -15.00
N SER A 337 20.79 -4.46 -13.87
CA SER A 337 21.33 -5.76 -13.47
C SER A 337 21.44 -5.89 -11.96
N TRP A 338 21.51 -7.12 -11.47
CA TRP A 338 21.81 -7.43 -10.07
C TRP A 338 23.32 -7.27 -9.81
N LEU A 339 23.68 -6.61 -8.71
CA LEU A 339 25.09 -6.34 -8.36
C LEU A 339 25.66 -7.29 -7.31
N ARG A 340 24.84 -8.13 -6.68
CA ARG A 340 25.30 -9.08 -5.65
C ARG A 340 25.47 -10.48 -6.24
N GLY A 341 25.94 -11.43 -5.43
CA GLY A 341 26.06 -12.83 -5.85
C GLY A 341 24.73 -13.41 -6.33
N GLY A 342 24.80 -14.26 -7.38
CA GLY A 342 23.64 -14.97 -7.94
C GLY A 342 22.69 -14.08 -8.76
N GLN A 343 21.40 -14.16 -8.44
CA GLN A 343 20.33 -13.36 -9.04
C GLN A 343 19.43 -12.80 -7.94
N SER A 344 18.58 -11.83 -8.27
CA SER A 344 17.54 -11.35 -7.33
C SER A 344 16.31 -12.26 -7.26
N THR A 345 15.43 -11.98 -6.30
CA THR A 345 14.02 -12.45 -6.26
C THR A 345 13.18 -11.71 -7.30
N MET A 346 11.85 -11.88 -7.22
CA MET A 346 10.91 -11.11 -8.02
C MET A 346 11.22 -9.61 -7.95
N GLY A 347 11.53 -9.02 -9.10
CA GLY A 347 11.88 -7.62 -9.24
C GLY A 347 10.72 -6.82 -9.83
N ILE A 348 10.56 -5.58 -9.36
CA ILE A 348 9.62 -4.62 -9.96
C ILE A 348 10.39 -3.39 -10.44
N LEU A 349 10.23 -3.07 -11.73
CA LEU A 349 10.66 -1.83 -12.34
C LEU A 349 9.48 -0.87 -12.46
N GLU A 350 9.53 0.24 -11.73
CA GLU A 350 8.53 1.29 -11.72
C GLU A 350 9.07 2.50 -12.48
N ILE A 351 8.39 2.88 -13.57
CA ILE A 351 8.78 4.00 -14.44
C ILE A 351 7.75 5.12 -14.29
N SER A 352 8.14 6.23 -13.65
CA SER A 352 7.28 7.40 -13.50
C SER A 352 7.26 8.22 -14.79
N LEU A 353 6.07 8.59 -15.24
CA LEU A 353 5.87 9.30 -16.49
C LEU A 353 5.83 10.83 -16.27
N PRO A 354 6.44 11.62 -17.19
CA PRO A 354 6.32 13.07 -17.16
C PRO A 354 4.86 13.51 -17.24
N SER A 355 4.53 14.65 -16.62
CA SER A 355 3.17 15.19 -16.62
C SER A 355 2.64 15.38 -18.04
N GLY A 356 1.44 14.88 -18.36
CA GLY A 356 0.89 15.00 -19.72
C GLY A 356 1.46 14.02 -20.74
N MET A 357 2.27 13.05 -20.32
CA MET A 357 2.73 11.94 -21.14
C MET A 357 2.09 10.62 -20.71
N GLU A 358 2.01 9.68 -21.64
CA GLU A 358 1.49 8.33 -21.44
C GLU A 358 2.41 7.31 -22.14
N ALA A 359 2.63 6.15 -21.51
CA ALA A 359 3.38 5.06 -22.12
C ALA A 359 2.46 4.21 -23.00
N ASP A 360 2.96 3.83 -24.17
CA ASP A 360 2.34 2.82 -25.02
C ASP A 360 2.75 1.43 -24.56
N LEU A 361 1.82 0.67 -23.97
CA LEU A 361 2.12 -0.65 -23.41
C LEU A 361 2.43 -1.69 -24.49
N ASP A 362 1.92 -1.52 -25.70
CA ASP A 362 2.15 -2.46 -26.80
C ASP A 362 3.55 -2.28 -27.41
N SER A 363 4.18 -1.12 -27.16
CA SER A 363 5.55 -0.82 -27.58
C SER A 363 6.64 -1.38 -26.64
N VAL A 364 6.26 -2.00 -25.52
CA VAL A 364 7.22 -2.43 -24.50
C VAL A 364 8.06 -3.60 -25.02
N ASP A 365 9.31 -3.33 -25.38
CA ASP A 365 10.27 -4.34 -25.79
C ASP A 365 10.94 -4.98 -24.58
N THR A 366 10.76 -6.28 -24.41
CA THR A 366 11.33 -7.09 -23.34
C THR A 366 12.21 -8.23 -23.84
N THR A 367 12.63 -8.21 -25.11
CA THR A 367 13.47 -9.25 -25.72
C THR A 367 14.78 -9.45 -24.96
N ASN A 368 15.38 -8.36 -24.49
CA ASN A 368 16.64 -8.34 -23.74
C ASN A 368 16.46 -8.52 -22.21
N THR A 369 15.47 -9.32 -21.80
CA THR A 369 15.21 -9.61 -20.38
C THR A 369 15.55 -11.05 -19.98
N GLY A 370 16.13 -11.85 -20.89
CA GLY A 370 16.53 -13.23 -20.59
C GLY A 370 15.37 -14.13 -20.16
N GLY A 371 14.17 -13.88 -20.69
CA GLY A 371 12.95 -14.62 -20.35
C GLY A 371 12.37 -14.33 -18.96
N GLN A 372 12.91 -13.34 -18.23
CA GLN A 372 12.49 -13.05 -16.86
C GLN A 372 11.21 -12.19 -16.78
N TYR A 373 10.89 -11.46 -17.84
CA TYR A 373 9.70 -10.60 -17.89
C TYR A 373 8.40 -11.40 -17.76
N LYS A 374 7.44 -10.86 -16.99
CA LYS A 374 6.12 -11.47 -16.78
C LYS A 374 4.96 -10.63 -17.23
N LYS A 375 4.91 -9.37 -16.79
CA LYS A 375 3.79 -8.49 -17.06
C LYS A 375 4.17 -7.03 -16.94
N VAL A 376 3.39 -6.19 -17.60
CA VAL A 376 3.38 -4.74 -17.44
C VAL A 376 2.00 -4.31 -16.99
N GLU A 377 1.94 -3.36 -16.07
CA GLU A 377 0.70 -2.77 -15.58
C GLU A 377 0.81 -1.25 -15.62
N LYS A 378 -0.25 -0.59 -16.11
CA LYS A 378 -0.36 0.85 -16.03
C LYS A 378 -0.96 1.24 -14.68
N ALA A 379 -0.31 2.18 -14.01
CA ALA A 379 -0.81 2.84 -12.82
C ALA A 379 -0.91 4.36 -13.06
N PHE A 380 -1.36 5.10 -12.05
CA PHE A 380 -1.50 6.55 -12.19
C PHE A 380 -0.14 7.21 -12.45
N ARG A 381 0.06 7.74 -13.66
CA ARG A 381 1.29 8.39 -14.12
C ARG A 381 2.55 7.53 -14.01
N GLN A 382 2.43 6.22 -14.07
CA GLN A 382 3.56 5.30 -14.09
C GLN A 382 3.20 3.98 -14.77
N ILE A 383 4.22 3.23 -15.16
CA ILE A 383 4.08 1.82 -15.54
C ILE A 383 4.96 0.96 -14.63
N ASN A 384 4.47 -0.24 -14.33
CA ASN A 384 5.14 -1.21 -13.47
C ASN A 384 5.40 -2.48 -14.27
N LEU A 385 6.67 -2.86 -14.43
CA LEU A 385 7.08 -4.11 -15.07
C LEU A 385 7.55 -5.10 -14.00
N TYR A 386 7.16 -6.36 -14.16
CA TYR A 386 7.42 -7.42 -13.20
C TYR A 386 8.31 -8.49 -13.82
N PHE A 387 9.30 -8.95 -13.05
CA PHE A 387 10.28 -9.96 -13.46
C PHE A 387 10.37 -11.08 -12.43
N ASP A 388 10.54 -12.33 -12.86
CA ASP A 388 10.78 -13.48 -11.95
C ASP A 388 12.05 -13.29 -11.13
N ALA A 389 13.12 -12.82 -11.79
CA ALA A 389 14.37 -12.43 -11.19
C ALA A 389 15.05 -11.35 -12.04
N ILE A 390 15.83 -10.49 -11.39
CA ILE A 390 16.85 -9.65 -12.05
C ILE A 390 18.17 -10.40 -12.04
N LEU A 391 18.74 -10.60 -13.22
CA LEU A 391 19.98 -11.33 -13.43
C LEU A 391 21.20 -10.45 -13.19
N SER A 392 22.35 -11.08 -12.90
CA SER A 392 23.65 -10.38 -12.89
C SER A 392 24.06 -9.89 -14.29
N LYS A 393 23.61 -10.59 -15.35
CA LYS A 393 23.73 -10.13 -16.73
C LYS A 393 22.80 -8.94 -16.95
N GLN A 394 23.29 -7.91 -17.66
CA GLN A 394 22.49 -6.74 -18.00
C GLN A 394 21.22 -7.11 -18.77
N MET A 395 20.10 -6.62 -18.25
CA MET A 395 18.78 -6.70 -18.85
C MET A 395 18.36 -5.30 -19.30
N CYS A 396 17.60 -5.20 -20.38
CA CYS A 396 17.07 -3.92 -20.85
C CYS A 396 15.61 -4.06 -21.28
N ILE A 397 14.87 -2.97 -21.11
CA ILE A 397 13.55 -2.78 -21.70
C ILE A 397 13.52 -1.45 -22.46
N GLU A 398 12.67 -1.37 -23.46
CA GLU A 398 12.33 -0.12 -24.15
C GLU A 398 10.84 0.11 -24.15
N VAL A 399 10.42 1.38 -24.10
CA VAL A 399 8.99 1.75 -24.16
C VAL A 399 8.82 3.10 -24.81
N ASP A 400 7.85 3.23 -25.71
CA ASP A 400 7.46 4.50 -26.31
C ASP A 400 6.55 5.29 -25.36
N ILE A 401 6.88 6.56 -25.17
CA ILE A 401 6.16 7.50 -24.33
C ILE A 401 5.67 8.65 -25.21
N ARG A 402 4.36 8.85 -25.28
CA ARG A 402 3.71 9.82 -26.15
C ARG A 402 2.97 10.90 -25.35
N ARG A 403 2.87 12.10 -25.94
CA ARG A 403 2.16 13.22 -25.33
C ARG A 403 0.65 13.04 -25.44
N VAL A 404 -0.05 13.21 -24.32
CA VAL A 404 -1.52 13.18 -24.22
C VAL A 404 -2.10 14.49 -23.69
N ALA A 405 -1.29 15.33 -23.04
CA ALA A 405 -1.67 16.67 -22.63
C ALA A 405 -0.51 17.66 -22.82
N LEU A 406 -0.87 18.92 -23.02
CA LEU A 406 0.07 20.01 -23.21
C LEU A 406 0.65 20.46 -21.86
N VAL A 407 1.93 20.15 -21.64
CA VAL A 407 2.69 20.59 -20.46
C VAL A 407 4.04 21.12 -20.95
N ALA A 408 4.45 22.27 -20.42
CA ALA A 408 5.75 22.88 -20.72
C ALA A 408 6.66 22.79 -19.50
N ARG A 409 7.98 22.97 -19.71
CA ARG A 409 8.99 23.01 -18.63
C ARG A 409 8.96 21.78 -17.73
N HIS A 410 9.02 20.60 -18.33
CA HIS A 410 8.96 19.34 -17.59
C HIS A 410 10.11 19.21 -16.59
N LYS A 411 9.78 18.76 -15.36
CA LYS A 411 10.77 18.36 -14.36
C LYS A 411 11.23 16.92 -14.60
N PRO A 412 12.43 16.54 -14.14
CA PRO A 412 12.88 15.15 -14.15
C PRO A 412 11.89 14.24 -13.44
N VAL A 413 11.79 13.01 -13.91
CA VAL A 413 10.97 11.94 -13.33
C VAL A 413 11.84 10.72 -13.03
N TRP A 414 11.40 9.87 -12.12
CA TRP A 414 12.21 8.77 -11.61
C TRP A 414 11.86 7.42 -12.28
N VAL A 415 12.85 6.54 -12.32
CA VAL A 415 12.74 5.11 -12.52
C VAL A 415 13.27 4.45 -11.25
N LYS A 416 12.52 3.47 -10.73
CA LYS A 416 12.87 2.73 -9.53
C LYS A 416 12.87 1.24 -9.83
N LEU A 417 13.93 0.55 -9.43
CA LEU A 417 13.99 -0.91 -9.44
C LEU A 417 14.15 -1.40 -8.00
N ARG A 418 13.37 -2.40 -7.60
CA ARG A 418 13.46 -3.01 -6.27
C ARG A 418 13.10 -4.49 -6.26
N GLU A 419 13.62 -5.22 -5.29
CA GLU A 419 13.08 -6.55 -4.96
C GLU A 419 11.69 -6.41 -4.31
N TYR A 420 10.79 -7.32 -4.64
CA TYR A 420 9.43 -7.30 -4.12
C TYR A 420 9.36 -7.70 -2.65
N TYR A 421 10.09 -8.77 -2.28
CA TYR A 421 10.03 -9.34 -0.95
C TYR A 421 11.00 -8.69 0.04
N GLU A 422 12.07 -8.08 -0.45
CA GLU A 422 13.02 -7.31 0.36
C GLU A 422 13.23 -5.91 -0.26
N PRO A 423 12.26 -4.99 -0.13
CA PRO A 423 12.31 -3.66 -0.74
C PRO A 423 13.44 -2.76 -0.24
N SER A 424 14.21 -3.18 0.76
CA SER A 424 15.44 -2.50 1.16
C SER A 424 16.53 -2.59 0.08
N ASN A 425 16.43 -3.60 -0.80
CA ASN A 425 17.19 -3.70 -2.03
C ASN A 425 16.45 -2.92 -3.11
N GLU A 426 16.85 -1.67 -3.31
CA GLU A 426 16.30 -0.78 -4.34
C GLU A 426 17.38 0.13 -4.95
N VAL A 427 17.05 0.73 -6.09
CA VAL A 427 17.81 1.83 -6.72
C VAL A 427 16.84 2.78 -7.40
N VAL A 428 17.13 4.08 -7.35
CA VAL A 428 16.35 5.12 -8.03
C VAL A 428 17.25 5.95 -8.93
N LYS A 429 16.79 6.18 -10.17
CA LYS A 429 17.44 7.10 -11.11
C LYS A 429 16.43 8.07 -11.69
N PHE A 430 16.83 9.32 -11.83
CA PHE A 430 16.03 10.31 -12.53
C PHE A 430 16.42 10.35 -14.00
N TYR A 431 15.42 10.47 -14.87
CA TYR A 431 15.59 10.73 -16.29
C TYR A 431 14.78 11.97 -16.69
N GLN A 432 15.20 12.61 -17.78
CA GLN A 432 14.54 13.80 -18.29
C GLN A 432 14.71 13.87 -19.81
N SER A 433 13.60 14.11 -20.51
CA SER A 433 13.62 14.52 -21.91
C SER A 433 14.10 15.98 -21.99
N LYS A 434 15.14 16.24 -22.77
CA LYS A 434 15.66 17.59 -23.00
C LYS A 434 14.67 18.41 -23.82
N ALA A 435 14.03 17.77 -24.81
CA ALA A 435 13.00 18.42 -25.62
C ALA A 435 11.85 18.94 -24.74
N LEU A 436 11.30 18.10 -23.85
CA LEU A 436 10.21 18.49 -22.95
C LEU A 436 10.65 19.44 -21.82
N ALA A 437 11.90 19.36 -21.38
CA ALA A 437 12.44 20.26 -20.36
C ALA A 437 12.59 21.70 -20.90
N ASN A 438 13.07 21.83 -22.14
CA ASN A 438 13.32 23.11 -22.79
C ASN A 438 12.07 23.68 -23.48
N ALA A 439 11.07 22.82 -23.76
CA ALA A 439 9.84 23.23 -24.43
C ALA A 439 9.17 24.41 -23.73
N THR A 440 8.97 25.49 -24.48
CA THR A 440 8.24 26.68 -24.03
C THR A 440 6.73 26.46 -24.11
N ILE A 441 5.96 27.32 -23.44
CA ILE A 441 4.49 27.26 -23.51
C ILE A 441 4.00 27.42 -24.96
N ILE A 442 4.67 28.27 -25.74
CA ILE A 442 4.33 28.57 -27.13
C ILE A 442 4.62 27.36 -28.04
N GLU A 443 5.77 26.72 -27.87
CA GLU A 443 6.15 25.51 -28.64
C GLU A 443 5.20 24.32 -28.37
N VAL A 444 4.68 24.24 -27.15
CA VAL A 444 3.76 23.17 -26.77
C VAL A 444 2.35 23.42 -27.34
N CYS A 445 1.86 24.66 -27.32
CA CYS A 445 0.53 25.02 -27.82
C CYS A 445 0.44 25.26 -29.34
N GLY A 446 1.56 25.57 -30.00
CA GLY A 446 1.66 25.81 -31.44
C GLY A 446 1.58 27.30 -31.82
N PRO A 447 2.28 27.73 -32.90
CA PRO A 447 2.47 29.14 -33.25
C PRO A 447 1.18 29.88 -33.61
N ASN A 448 0.14 29.17 -34.06
CA ASN A 448 -1.14 29.78 -34.48
C ASN A 448 -2.23 29.72 -33.39
N ASN A 449 -1.95 29.09 -32.25
CA ASN A 449 -2.95 28.83 -31.20
C ASN A 449 -2.63 29.51 -29.86
N CYS A 450 -1.48 30.18 -29.73
CA CYS A 450 -1.09 30.83 -28.48
C CYS A 450 -0.24 32.08 -28.71
N GLU A 451 -0.73 33.23 -28.23
CA GLU A 451 0.08 34.41 -27.94
C GLU A 451 0.23 34.58 -26.43
N GLU A 452 1.44 34.88 -25.97
CA GLU A 452 1.70 35.19 -24.55
C GLU A 452 1.26 36.62 -24.25
N VAL A 453 -0.02 36.81 -23.92
CA VAL A 453 -0.55 38.10 -23.49
C VAL A 453 -0.21 38.31 -22.02
N LYS A 454 0.75 39.20 -21.73
CA LYS A 454 1.01 39.67 -20.36
C LYS A 454 -0.20 40.45 -19.85
N VAL A 455 -0.96 39.84 -18.94
CA VAL A 455 -2.03 40.53 -18.23
C VAL A 455 -1.40 41.61 -17.34
N PRO A 456 -1.82 42.88 -17.41
CA PRO A 456 -1.30 43.95 -16.56
C PRO A 456 -1.38 43.53 -15.09
N GLY A 457 -0.29 43.71 -14.34
CA GLY A 457 -0.04 43.10 -13.02
C GLY A 457 -0.95 43.51 -11.85
N LYS A 458 -2.16 44.01 -12.11
CA LYS A 458 -3.20 44.32 -11.12
C LYS A 458 -4.61 44.07 -11.70
N THR A 459 -4.86 42.92 -12.30
CA THR A 459 -6.25 42.56 -12.66
C THR A 459 -7.02 42.15 -11.42
N SER A 460 -8.02 42.96 -11.05
CA SER A 460 -9.00 42.64 -10.03
C SER A 460 -9.82 41.42 -10.44
N THR A 461 -10.18 40.63 -9.47
CA THR A 461 -10.79 39.32 -9.67
C THR A 461 -12.31 39.43 -9.75
N GLY A 462 -12.97 38.52 -10.50
CA GLY A 462 -14.42 38.53 -10.65
C GLY A 462 -14.98 39.44 -11.76
N PHE A 463 -14.11 40.04 -12.58
CA PHE A 463 -14.50 40.79 -13.76
C PHE A 463 -14.35 39.93 -15.03
N ASP A 464 -15.27 40.13 -15.98
CA ASP A 464 -15.16 39.58 -17.33
C ASP A 464 -14.30 40.55 -18.16
N TYR A 465 -13.08 40.13 -18.49
CA TYR A 465 -12.13 40.93 -19.28
C TYR A 465 -12.40 40.70 -20.77
N LYS A 466 -12.36 41.76 -21.58
CA LYS A 466 -12.48 41.65 -23.04
C LYS A 466 -11.12 41.90 -23.66
N ILE A 467 -10.53 40.88 -24.27
CA ILE A 467 -9.39 41.12 -25.18
C ILE A 467 -9.98 41.63 -26.49
N LYS A 468 -9.55 42.82 -26.91
CA LYS A 468 -9.78 43.35 -28.26
C LYS A 468 -8.49 43.23 -29.05
N VAL A 469 -8.49 42.37 -30.05
CA VAL A 469 -7.38 42.28 -31.01
C VAL A 469 -7.69 43.22 -32.17
N ARG A 470 -6.80 44.19 -32.43
CA ARG A 470 -6.87 45.07 -33.60
C ARG A 470 -5.66 44.75 -34.48
N VAL A 471 -5.92 44.22 -35.67
CA VAL A 471 -4.88 44.04 -36.70
C VAL A 471 -4.85 45.31 -37.57
N ILE A 472 -3.66 45.86 -37.81
CA ILE A 472 -3.47 47.02 -38.68
C ILE A 472 -2.86 46.52 -40.00
N GLY A 473 -3.64 46.56 -41.08
CA GLY A 473 -3.28 46.12 -42.43
C GLY A 473 -4.44 46.32 -43.42
N ASP A 474 -4.27 45.88 -44.68
CA ASP A 474 -5.22 46.13 -45.79
C ASP A 474 -6.60 45.48 -45.59
N ILE A 475 -6.67 44.45 -44.74
CA ILE A 475 -7.93 43.84 -44.30
C ILE A 475 -8.20 44.29 -42.85
N LYS A 476 -9.13 45.23 -42.69
CA LYS A 476 -9.62 45.65 -41.37
C LYS A 476 -10.57 44.59 -40.81
N PHE A 477 -10.09 43.79 -39.86
CA PHE A 477 -10.93 42.89 -39.08
C PHE A 477 -11.12 43.48 -37.68
N ASP A 478 -12.37 43.78 -37.30
CA ASP A 478 -12.73 44.31 -35.98
C ASP A 478 -13.79 43.42 -35.33
N LYS A 479 -13.50 42.11 -35.20
CA LYS A 479 -14.35 41.17 -34.44
C LYS A 479 -13.56 40.00 -33.86
N THR A 480 -13.29 40.06 -32.56
CA THR A 480 -13.72 39.06 -31.56
C THR A 480 -13.33 39.59 -30.18
N ALA A 481 -14.31 40.07 -29.41
CA ALA A 481 -14.10 40.27 -27.98
C ALA A 481 -14.18 38.90 -27.32
N ILE A 482 -13.04 38.28 -27.04
CA ILE A 482 -13.02 37.07 -26.21
C ILE A 482 -13.29 37.53 -24.79
N GLU A 483 -14.45 37.13 -24.25
CA GLU A 483 -14.76 37.30 -22.83
C GLU A 483 -13.92 36.33 -22.02
N ILE A 484 -12.84 36.84 -21.45
CA ILE A 484 -12.00 36.11 -20.50
C ILE A 484 -12.55 36.38 -19.12
N ARG A 485 -13.28 35.40 -18.60
CA ARG A 485 -13.58 35.37 -17.17
C ARG A 485 -12.32 34.97 -16.41
N VAL A 486 -11.62 35.97 -15.86
CA VAL A 486 -10.54 35.72 -14.91
C VAL A 486 -11.17 35.29 -13.60
N THR A 487 -11.41 33.98 -13.49
CA THR A 487 -11.90 33.40 -12.24
C THR A 487 -10.79 33.37 -11.20
N GLU A 488 -11.12 33.79 -9.99
CA GLU A 488 -10.37 33.45 -8.78
C GLU A 488 -10.46 31.96 -8.43
N LYS A 489 -10.37 31.06 -9.41
CA LYS A 489 -10.04 29.67 -9.04
C LYS A 489 -8.57 29.60 -8.66
N ALA A 490 -8.22 30.26 -7.56
CA ALA A 490 -7.00 30.07 -6.79
C ALA A 490 -6.95 28.63 -6.24
N LEU A 491 -8.12 27.99 -6.14
CA LEU A 491 -8.35 26.73 -5.48
C LEU A 491 -9.40 25.87 -6.19
N SER A 492 -9.12 24.58 -6.35
CA SER A 492 -10.13 23.55 -6.63
C SER A 492 -10.39 22.73 -5.36
N ILE A 493 -11.66 22.56 -4.99
CA ILE A 493 -12.07 21.74 -3.85
C ILE A 493 -12.79 20.52 -4.41
N PHE A 494 -12.50 19.34 -3.88
CA PHE A 494 -13.13 18.08 -4.25
C PHE A 494 -13.78 17.47 -3.03
N ILE A 495 -14.97 16.91 -3.21
CA ILE A 495 -15.77 16.30 -2.15
C ILE A 495 -16.22 14.92 -2.63
N GLN A 496 -15.88 13.89 -1.87
CA GLN A 496 -16.25 12.51 -2.13
C GLN A 496 -17.04 11.97 -0.94
N THR A 497 -18.06 11.18 -1.23
CA THR A 497 -18.85 10.43 -0.25
C THR A 497 -18.58 8.95 -0.47
N ASP A 498 -18.65 8.12 0.58
CA ASP A 498 -18.45 6.67 0.47
C ASP A 498 -19.57 5.99 -0.32
N LYS A 499 -20.77 6.60 -0.38
CA LYS A 499 -21.92 6.15 -1.17
C LYS A 499 -22.56 7.32 -1.91
N ALA A 500 -23.28 7.01 -2.98
CA ALA A 500 -24.11 8.00 -3.70
C ALA A 500 -25.52 8.14 -3.09
N VAL A 501 -26.03 7.06 -2.49
CA VAL A 501 -27.36 6.97 -1.87
C VAL A 501 -27.21 6.36 -0.47
N TYR A 502 -27.86 6.96 0.51
CA TYR A 502 -27.87 6.55 1.92
C TYR A 502 -29.29 6.24 2.41
N LYS A 503 -29.40 5.50 3.50
CA LYS A 503 -30.66 5.22 4.19
C LYS A 503 -30.76 6.06 5.47
N PRO A 504 -31.98 6.35 5.97
CA PRO A 504 -32.13 6.88 7.33
C PRO A 504 -31.41 5.98 8.34
N GLY A 505 -30.62 6.58 9.23
CA GLY A 505 -29.75 5.84 10.16
C GLY A 505 -28.35 5.48 9.63
N ASP A 506 -28.06 5.70 8.34
CA ASP A 506 -26.71 5.44 7.82
C ASP A 506 -25.70 6.49 8.30
N LEU A 507 -24.46 6.05 8.50
CA LEU A 507 -23.32 6.92 8.71
C LEU A 507 -22.79 7.41 7.35
N VAL A 508 -22.89 8.71 7.08
CA VAL A 508 -22.31 9.34 5.90
C VAL A 508 -20.82 9.58 6.15
N GLN A 509 -19.96 8.93 5.37
CA GLN A 509 -18.53 9.18 5.39
C GLN A 509 -18.13 10.00 4.17
N PHE A 510 -17.35 11.06 4.37
CA PHE A 510 -16.96 11.93 3.28
C PHE A 510 -15.51 12.40 3.42
N ARG A 511 -14.90 12.68 2.29
CA ARG A 511 -13.55 13.26 2.19
C ARG A 511 -13.61 14.55 1.40
N VAL A 512 -12.90 15.55 1.89
CA VAL A 512 -12.75 16.86 1.25
C VAL A 512 -11.27 17.09 1.04
N PHE A 513 -10.85 17.45 -0.16
CA PHE A 513 -9.47 17.87 -0.41
C PHE A 513 -9.43 19.05 -1.36
N GLY A 514 -8.44 19.92 -1.16
CA GLY A 514 -8.26 21.10 -1.99
C GLY A 514 -6.91 21.08 -2.72
N THR A 515 -6.85 21.71 -3.88
CA THR A 515 -5.60 21.97 -4.60
C THR A 515 -5.53 23.42 -5.05
N HIS A 516 -4.38 24.05 -4.88
CA HIS A 516 -4.09 25.37 -5.46
C HIS A 516 -3.93 25.28 -6.98
N GLN A 517 -3.87 26.42 -7.67
CA GLN A 517 -3.67 26.52 -9.13
C GLN A 517 -2.50 25.69 -9.69
N ARG A 518 -1.43 25.47 -8.91
CA ARG A 518 -0.27 24.66 -9.31
C ARG A 518 -0.36 23.18 -8.89
N LEU A 519 -1.58 22.71 -8.59
CA LEU A 519 -1.86 21.37 -8.05
C LEU A 519 -1.14 21.05 -6.73
N LYS A 520 -0.60 22.07 -6.04
CA LYS A 520 -0.14 21.92 -4.67
C LYS A 520 -1.35 21.70 -3.77
N VAL A 521 -1.22 20.75 -2.88
CA VAL A 521 -2.23 20.41 -1.88
C VAL A 521 -2.57 21.63 -1.03
N LEU A 522 -3.87 21.89 -0.86
CA LEU A 522 -4.38 22.93 0.04
C LEU A 522 -4.28 22.46 1.49
N ARG A 523 -3.60 23.26 2.32
CA ARG A 523 -3.51 23.03 3.77
C ARG A 523 -4.24 24.08 4.61
N ASP A 524 -4.74 25.14 3.95
CA ASP A 524 -5.49 26.19 4.62
C ASP A 524 -6.79 25.64 5.23
N PRO A 525 -7.25 26.16 6.38
CA PRO A 525 -8.50 25.75 7.00
C PRO A 525 -9.70 25.85 6.07
N LEU A 526 -10.55 24.82 6.10
CA LEU A 526 -11.80 24.71 5.35
C LEU A 526 -12.99 24.83 6.28
N THR A 527 -14.03 25.53 5.83
CA THR A 527 -15.34 25.53 6.48
C THR A 527 -16.30 24.66 5.69
N MET A 528 -16.98 23.74 6.35
CA MET A 528 -17.86 22.76 5.70
C MET A 528 -19.20 22.71 6.41
N TYR A 529 -20.27 22.51 5.65
CA TYR A 529 -21.59 22.33 6.24
C TYR A 529 -22.44 21.38 5.42
N ILE A 530 -23.29 20.63 6.12
CA ILE A 530 -24.22 19.66 5.54
C ILE A 530 -25.61 20.28 5.58
N GLN A 531 -26.34 20.20 4.47
CA GLN A 531 -27.69 20.70 4.32
C GLN A 531 -28.65 19.57 3.99
N GLY A 532 -29.81 19.59 4.63
CA GLY A 532 -30.92 18.69 4.33
C GLY A 532 -31.66 19.08 3.03
N PRO A 533 -32.69 18.31 2.64
CA PRO A 533 -33.44 18.50 1.40
C PRO A 533 -34.14 19.85 1.28
N LYS A 534 -34.44 20.49 2.41
CA LYS A 534 -35.03 21.84 2.48
C LYS A 534 -33.97 22.94 2.57
N ASN A 535 -32.70 22.65 2.23
CA ASN A 535 -31.54 23.54 2.34
C ASN A 535 -31.22 24.05 3.76
N ASN A 536 -31.85 23.49 4.79
CA ASN A 536 -31.52 23.80 6.19
C ASN A 536 -30.17 23.20 6.56
N ARG A 537 -29.30 23.98 7.22
CA ARG A 537 -27.99 23.52 7.69
C ARG A 537 -28.18 22.62 8.92
N VAL A 538 -27.69 21.38 8.84
CA VAL A 538 -27.85 20.36 9.89
C VAL A 538 -26.57 20.07 10.67
N LYS A 539 -25.40 20.37 10.08
CA LYS A 539 -24.07 20.15 10.68
C LYS A 539 -23.09 21.14 10.08
N GLN A 540 -22.13 21.59 10.88
CA GLN A 540 -21.02 22.42 10.41
C GLN A 540 -19.70 21.98 11.02
N PHE A 541 -18.63 22.22 10.27
CA PHE A 541 -17.24 21.99 10.63
C PHE A 541 -16.50 23.28 10.27
N LEU A 542 -16.11 24.06 11.27
CA LEU A 542 -15.52 25.38 11.08
C LEU A 542 -13.99 25.29 11.16
N ASN A 543 -13.29 26.02 10.29
CA ASN A 543 -11.83 26.18 10.31
C ASN A 543 -11.06 24.86 10.45
N VAL A 544 -11.45 23.84 9.69
CA VAL A 544 -10.80 22.54 9.75
C VAL A 544 -9.60 22.49 8.83
N SER A 545 -8.41 22.27 9.39
CA SER A 545 -7.17 22.10 8.64
C SER A 545 -7.10 20.68 8.03
N PRO A 546 -6.97 20.53 6.70
CA PRO A 546 -6.88 19.23 6.05
C PRO A 546 -5.54 18.53 6.34
N VAL A 547 -5.57 17.28 6.82
CA VAL A 547 -4.37 16.47 7.11
C VAL A 547 -3.82 15.90 5.80
N PHE A 548 -2.55 16.16 5.48
CA PHE A 548 -1.97 15.90 4.15
C PHE A 548 -2.82 16.43 2.96
N GLY A 549 -3.64 17.45 3.19
CA GLY A 549 -4.54 17.99 2.17
C GLY A 549 -5.95 17.43 2.11
N VAL A 550 -6.24 16.43 2.94
CA VAL A 550 -7.53 15.73 2.93
C VAL A 550 -8.12 15.84 4.33
N PHE A 551 -9.34 16.37 4.41
CA PHE A 551 -10.18 16.24 5.57
C PHE A 551 -11.10 15.02 5.39
N ALA A 552 -11.11 14.11 6.35
CA ALA A 552 -12.10 13.04 6.43
C ALA A 552 -13.12 13.37 7.52
N GLY A 553 -14.40 13.38 7.16
CA GLY A 553 -15.50 13.69 8.06
C GLY A 553 -16.55 12.59 8.07
N THR A 554 -17.30 12.53 9.16
CA THR A 554 -18.46 11.65 9.30
C THR A 554 -19.69 12.43 9.75
N PHE A 555 -20.85 11.98 9.33
CA PHE A 555 -22.13 12.53 9.72
C PHE A 555 -23.18 11.44 9.86
N GLN A 556 -23.67 11.25 11.09
CA GLN A 556 -24.70 10.26 11.37
C GLN A 556 -26.07 10.79 10.94
N LEU A 557 -26.72 10.10 10.00
CA LEU A 557 -28.12 10.39 9.68
C LEU A 557 -29.02 9.89 10.81
N SER A 558 -30.03 10.70 11.16
CA SER A 558 -31.09 10.26 12.06
C SER A 558 -31.92 9.15 11.40
N THR A 559 -32.47 8.23 12.20
CA THR A 559 -33.46 7.24 11.75
C THR A 559 -34.76 7.91 11.26
N LEU A 560 -35.02 9.14 11.70
CA LEU A 560 -36.16 9.98 11.30
C LEU A 560 -35.76 11.12 10.33
N THR A 561 -34.65 10.94 9.60
CA THR A 561 -34.17 11.98 8.68
C THR A 561 -35.10 12.19 7.48
N ASN A 562 -35.14 13.41 6.95
CA ASN A 562 -35.93 13.72 5.75
C ASN A 562 -35.32 13.04 4.50
N LEU A 563 -36.15 12.35 3.74
CA LEU A 563 -35.78 11.74 2.46
C LEU A 563 -35.56 12.83 1.40
N GLY A 564 -34.78 12.48 0.37
CA GLY A 564 -34.47 13.36 -0.74
C GLY A 564 -33.01 13.75 -0.81
N ARG A 565 -32.72 14.88 -1.46
CA ARG A 565 -31.36 15.26 -1.84
C ARG A 565 -30.67 16.10 -0.78
N TRP A 566 -29.59 15.58 -0.22
CA TRP A 566 -28.73 16.25 0.73
C TRP A 566 -27.51 16.86 0.04
N THR A 567 -26.92 17.89 0.64
CA THR A 567 -25.76 18.59 0.07
C THR A 567 -24.68 18.84 1.12
N ILE A 568 -23.45 18.44 0.82
CA ILE A 568 -22.24 18.86 1.53
C ILE A 568 -21.68 20.06 0.78
N LYS A 569 -21.52 21.20 1.46
CA LYS A 569 -20.87 22.40 0.93
C LYS A 569 -19.57 22.65 1.67
N VAL A 570 -18.57 23.09 0.92
CA VAL A 570 -17.25 23.43 1.42
C VAL A 570 -16.90 24.82 0.93
N GLU A 571 -16.45 25.65 1.85
CA GLU A 571 -16.07 27.04 1.65
C GLU A 571 -14.67 27.29 2.21
N GLN A 572 -13.88 28.02 1.43
CA GLN A 572 -12.58 28.55 1.76
C GLN A 572 -12.53 29.98 1.22
N LYS A 573 -11.68 30.84 1.79
CA LYS A 573 -11.60 32.29 1.46
C LYS A 573 -11.61 32.60 -0.05
N ARG A 574 -11.09 31.70 -0.89
CA ARG A 574 -10.94 31.85 -2.35
C ARG A 574 -11.51 30.67 -3.15
N GLY A 575 -12.43 29.89 -2.58
CA GLY A 575 -13.03 28.76 -3.30
C GLY A 575 -14.19 28.11 -2.58
N LYS A 576 -15.20 27.69 -3.33
CA LYS A 576 -16.33 26.91 -2.82
C LYS A 576 -16.65 25.75 -3.74
N ASN A 577 -17.08 24.62 -3.17
CA ASN A 577 -17.64 23.53 -3.94
C ASN A 577 -18.73 22.82 -3.13
N SER A 578 -19.57 22.04 -3.80
CA SER A 578 -20.62 21.25 -3.17
C SER A 578 -20.78 19.88 -3.83
N LYS A 579 -21.09 18.87 -3.03
CA LYS A 579 -21.45 17.52 -3.50
C LYS A 579 -22.82 17.15 -2.95
N ARG A 580 -23.64 16.55 -3.81
CA ARG A 580 -24.97 16.08 -3.44
C ARG A 580 -24.96 14.56 -3.26
N PHE A 581 -25.77 14.07 -2.33
CA PHE A 581 -26.06 12.66 -2.11
C PHE A 581 -27.55 12.50 -1.81
N ASP A 582 -28.15 11.37 -2.14
CA ASP A 582 -29.58 11.12 -1.91
C ASP A 582 -29.80 10.26 -0.65
N VAL A 583 -30.91 10.49 0.06
CA VAL A 583 -31.36 9.65 1.17
C VAL A 583 -32.74 9.07 0.84
N GLN A 584 -32.84 7.73 0.78
CA GLN A 584 -34.03 6.99 0.33
C GLN A 584 -34.34 5.78 1.21
N ARG A 585 -35.58 5.27 1.18
CA ARG A 585 -35.97 4.03 1.87
C ARG A 585 -35.71 2.81 0.99
N VAL A 586 -35.50 1.65 1.64
CA VAL A 586 -35.06 0.39 1.01
C VAL A 586 -35.93 -0.05 -0.18
N GLY A 587 -37.22 0.26 -0.21
CA GLY A 587 -38.13 -0.12 -1.31
C GLY A 587 -37.94 0.63 -2.63
N GLU A 588 -37.22 1.77 -2.67
CA GLU A 588 -36.99 2.53 -3.92
C GLU A 588 -35.67 2.15 -4.62
N LEU A 589 -34.75 1.48 -3.92
CA LEU A 589 -33.44 1.09 -4.47
C LEU A 589 -33.54 -0.04 -5.51
N GLU A 590 -34.58 -0.88 -5.44
CA GLU A 590 -34.80 -1.98 -6.38
C GLU A 590 -35.33 -1.50 -7.75
N LEU A 591 -35.99 -0.34 -7.82
CA LEU A 591 -36.61 0.15 -9.06
C LEU A 591 -35.64 0.92 -9.99
N ARG A 592 -34.45 1.31 -9.52
CA ARG A 592 -33.48 2.07 -10.34
C ARG A 592 -32.35 1.24 -10.96
N GLN A 593 -32.19 -0.04 -10.58
CA GLN A 593 -31.22 -0.92 -11.24
C GLN A 593 -31.77 -1.62 -12.50
N HIS A 594 -33.03 -1.38 -12.89
CA HIS A 594 -33.69 -2.17 -13.96
C HIS A 594 -34.21 -1.39 -15.18
N TYR A 595 -33.84 -0.12 -15.37
CA TYR A 595 -34.17 0.58 -16.63
C TYR A 595 -33.04 1.52 -17.12
N PRO A 596 -32.33 1.17 -18.21
CA PRO A 596 -31.74 2.18 -19.08
C PRO A 596 -32.84 2.67 -20.02
N VAL A 597 -33.36 3.89 -19.81
CA VAL A 597 -34.22 4.53 -20.80
C VAL A 597 -33.31 5.25 -21.79
N SER A 598 -33.25 4.69 -22.99
CA SER A 598 -32.83 5.31 -24.24
C SER A 598 -33.66 6.56 -24.55
N HIS A 599 -32.99 7.68 -24.83
CA HIS A 599 -33.29 8.58 -25.93
C HIS A 599 -32.06 9.43 -26.26
#